data_AF-A0A401XHZ3-F1
#
_entry.id   AF-A0A401XHZ3-F1
#
_cell.length_a   1.000
_cell.length_b   1.000
_cell.length_c   1.000
_cell.angle_alpha   90.00
_cell.angle_beta   90.00
_cell.angle_gamma   90.00
#
_symmetry.space_group_name_H-M   'P 1'
#
loop_
_entity.id
_entity.type
_entity.pdbx_description
1 polymer ?
#
loop_
_entity_poly.entity_id
_entity_poly.type
_entity_poly.pdbx_seq_one_letter_code
_entity_poly.pdbx_strand_id
1 'polypeptide(L)'
;MRNLFAILAAILLPVSALMAQLEEAPTQSPEKIKELAKRNTDRLSKELMLSEQQYREVSKINDEFAEKAISLNEQRKKAIQEREENLKKVLTEEQYNKLKSERKSRREKLKERRKARNK
;
A
#
# COMPACT_ATOMS: atom_id res chain seq x y z
N MET A 1 26.41 -45.14 -17.14
CA MET A 1 26.22 -43.71 -17.48
C MET A 1 24.82 -43.29 -17.05
N ARG A 2 24.69 -42.62 -15.89
CA ARG A 2 23.42 -42.11 -15.36
C ARG A 2 23.16 -40.73 -15.96
N ASN A 3 22.22 -40.61 -16.90
CA ASN A 3 21.71 -39.30 -17.33
C ASN A 3 20.47 -38.98 -16.49
N LEU A 4 20.70 -38.33 -15.35
CA LEU A 4 19.65 -37.69 -14.55
C LEU A 4 19.45 -36.27 -15.08
N PHE A 5 18.50 -36.09 -15.99
CA PHE A 5 17.97 -34.75 -16.27
C PHE A 5 16.96 -34.40 -15.18
N ALA A 6 17.43 -33.63 -14.20
CA ALA A 6 16.59 -32.96 -13.22
C ALA A 6 15.80 -31.85 -13.92
N ILE A 7 14.50 -32.07 -14.14
CA ILE A 7 13.58 -31.00 -14.52
C ILE A 7 13.06 -30.39 -13.23
N LEU A 8 13.85 -29.48 -12.66
CA LEU A 8 13.37 -28.56 -11.64
C LEU A 8 12.64 -27.43 -12.39
N ALA A 9 11.36 -27.64 -12.68
CA ALA A 9 10.50 -26.58 -13.19
C ALA A 9 10.30 -25.55 -12.07
N ALA A 10 11.20 -24.57 -11.99
CA ALA A 10 11.00 -23.37 -11.21
C ALA A 10 9.75 -22.67 -11.77
N ILE A 11 8.63 -22.84 -11.08
CA ILE A 11 7.42 -22.05 -11.30
C ILE A 11 7.79 -20.62 -10.90
N LEU A 12 8.20 -19.85 -11.91
CA LEU A 12 8.38 -18.41 -11.80
C LEU A 12 6.97 -17.81 -11.67
N LEU A 13 6.43 -17.82 -10.44
CA LEU A 13 5.22 -17.07 -10.14
C LEU A 13 5.49 -15.61 -10.52
N PRO A 14 4.67 -14.99 -11.39
CA PRO A 14 4.88 -13.61 -11.80
C PRO A 14 4.65 -12.69 -10.59
N VAL A 15 5.75 -12.32 -9.93
CA VAL A 15 5.84 -11.33 -8.83
C VAL A 15 5.22 -9.98 -9.23
N SER A 16 5.06 -9.74 -10.53
CA SER A 16 4.53 -8.51 -11.11
C SER A 16 3.09 -8.18 -10.69
N ALA A 17 2.22 -9.17 -10.46
CA ALA A 17 0.84 -8.91 -10.02
C ALA A 17 0.76 -8.38 -8.58
N LEU A 18 1.65 -8.85 -7.70
CA LEU A 18 1.72 -8.42 -6.30
C LEU A 18 2.31 -6.99 -6.17
N MET A 19 3.26 -6.65 -7.04
CA MET A 19 3.87 -5.32 -7.09
C MET A 19 2.90 -4.24 -7.62
N ALA A 20 2.00 -4.58 -8.55
CA ALA A 20 1.02 -3.64 -9.12
C ALA A 20 -0.07 -3.20 -8.12
N GLN A 21 -0.34 -3.99 -7.07
CA GLN A 21 -1.23 -3.58 -5.98
C GLN A 21 -0.51 -2.68 -4.95
N LEU A 22 0.82 -2.67 -4.97
CA LEU A 22 1.67 -1.87 -4.09
C LEU A 22 2.03 -0.48 -4.67
N GLU A 23 1.59 -0.13 -5.87
CA GLU A 23 1.68 1.24 -6.40
C GLU A 23 0.43 2.04 -5.97
N GLU A 24 0.57 2.76 -4.84
CA GLU A 24 -0.17 3.99 -4.54
C GLU A 24 -1.72 3.90 -4.45
N ALA A 25 -2.25 3.12 -3.50
CA ALA A 25 -3.40 3.67 -2.77
C ALA A 25 -2.93 4.99 -2.14
N PRO A 26 -3.66 6.12 -2.26
CA PRO A 26 -3.27 7.35 -1.58
C PRO A 26 -3.15 7.04 -0.09
N THR A 27 -1.92 7.06 0.42
CA THR A 27 -1.66 6.91 1.85
C THR A 27 -2.29 8.11 2.50
N GLN A 28 -3.28 7.88 3.35
CA GLN A 28 -3.97 8.96 4.05
C GLN A 28 -2.96 9.73 4.91
N SER A 29 -3.20 11.03 5.12
CA SER A 29 -2.32 11.81 5.99
C SER A 29 -2.39 11.28 7.43
N PRO A 30 -1.34 11.47 8.25
CA PRO A 30 -1.36 11.06 9.65
C PRO A 30 -2.58 11.57 10.41
N GLU A 31 -2.96 12.83 10.19
CA GLU A 31 -4.12 13.46 10.82
C GLU A 31 -5.40 12.74 10.45
N LYS A 32 -5.56 12.36 9.18
CA LYS A 32 -6.75 11.64 8.71
C LYS A 32 -6.82 10.22 9.26
N ILE A 33 -5.67 9.55 9.41
CA ILE A 33 -5.61 8.21 10.00
C ILE A 33 -6.04 8.27 11.48
N LYS A 34 -5.53 9.25 12.24
CA LYS A 34 -5.92 9.47 13.64
C LYS A 34 -7.39 9.85 13.77
N GLU A 35 -7.89 10.71 12.88
CA GLU A 35 -9.30 11.07 12.84
C GLU A 35 -10.20 9.85 12.57
N LEU A 36 -9.79 8.95 11.66
CA LEU A 36 -10.52 7.70 11.42
C LEU A 36 -10.47 6.74 12.60
N ALA A 37 -9.34 6.63 13.30
CA ALA A 37 -9.23 5.83 14.51
C ALA A 37 -10.22 6.32 15.58
N LYS A 38 -10.26 7.64 15.83
CA LYS A 38 -11.24 8.23 16.73
C LYS A 38 -12.68 7.97 16.28
N ARG A 39 -13.02 8.23 15.00
CA ARG A 39 -14.35 7.94 14.46
C ARG A 39 -14.74 6.48 14.63
N ASN A 40 -13.80 5.56 14.48
CA ASN A 40 -14.05 4.13 14.68
C ASN A 40 -14.35 3.82 16.15
N THR A 41 -13.61 4.40 17.09
CA THR A 41 -13.89 4.28 18.52
C THR A 41 -15.28 4.80 18.85
N ASP A 42 -15.63 6.02 18.38
CA ASP A 42 -16.93 6.63 18.63
C ASP A 42 -18.08 5.81 18.04
N ARG A 43 -17.88 5.28 16.82
CA ARG A 43 -18.84 4.39 16.16
C ARG A 43 -19.05 3.10 16.95
N LEU A 44 -17.97 2.43 17.35
CA LEU A 44 -18.03 1.19 18.13
C LEU A 44 -18.67 1.44 19.50
N SER A 45 -18.36 2.57 20.13
CA SER A 45 -19.00 2.98 21.38
C SER A 45 -20.51 3.05 21.24
N LYS A 46 -21.01 3.65 20.15
CA LYS A 46 -22.44 3.81 19.89
C LYS A 46 -23.12 2.50 19.51
N GLU A 47 -22.53 1.73 18.60
CA GLU A 47 -23.13 0.51 18.07
C GLU A 47 -23.13 -0.64 19.09
N LEU A 48 -22.12 -0.70 19.95
CA LEU A 48 -21.94 -1.78 20.92
C LEU A 48 -22.24 -1.37 22.37
N MET A 49 -22.65 -0.12 22.57
CA MET A 49 -22.94 0.46 23.89
C MET A 49 -21.80 0.20 24.89
N LEU A 50 -20.58 0.54 24.48
CA LEU A 50 -19.39 0.28 25.29
C LEU A 50 -19.47 1.03 26.64
N SER A 51 -19.07 0.35 27.71
CA SER A 51 -18.79 1.02 28.98
C SER A 51 -17.60 1.98 28.85
N GLU A 52 -17.49 2.91 29.78
CA GLU A 52 -16.36 3.85 29.88
C GLU A 52 -15.00 3.16 29.87
N GLN A 53 -14.88 2.02 30.55
CA GLN A 53 -13.65 1.25 30.57
C GLN A 53 -13.36 0.62 29.20
N GLN A 54 -14.37 0.03 28.56
CA GLN A 54 -14.23 -0.54 27.22
C GLN A 54 -13.91 0.54 26.17
N TYR A 55 -14.51 1.73 26.28
CA TYR A 55 -14.20 2.85 25.39
C TYR A 55 -12.71 3.22 25.46
N ARG A 56 -12.16 3.33 26.67
CA ARG A 56 -10.73 3.65 26.86
C ARG A 56 -9.82 2.60 26.24
N GLU A 57 -10.10 1.31 26.47
CA GLU A 57 -9.30 0.22 25.89
C GLU A 57 -9.42 0.18 24.36
N VAL A 58 -10.62 0.35 23.81
CA VAL A 58 -10.84 0.38 22.35
C VAL A 58 -10.16 1.59 21.72
N SER A 59 -10.22 2.76 22.37
CA SER A 59 -9.50 3.95 21.92
C SER A 59 -8.01 3.67 21.83
N LYS A 60 -7.42 3.10 22.90
CA LYS A 60 -6.00 2.77 22.94
C LYS A 60 -5.61 1.81 21.81
N ILE A 61 -6.39 0.74 21.60
CA ILE A 61 -6.15 -0.22 20.51
C ILE A 61 -6.17 0.47 19.14
N ASN A 62 -7.17 1.33 18.90
CA ASN A 62 -7.31 2.03 17.64
C ASN A 62 -6.18 3.07 17.42
N ASP A 63 -5.74 3.74 18.47
CA ASP A 63 -4.64 4.70 18.44
C ASP A 63 -3.30 3.99 18.14
N GLU A 64 -3.03 2.86 18.80
CA GLU A 64 -1.84 2.04 18.53
C GLU A 64 -1.82 1.53 17.08
N PHE A 65 -2.98 1.11 16.56
CA PHE A 65 -3.10 0.71 15.16
C PHE A 65 -2.89 1.90 14.20
N ALA A 66 -3.39 3.09 14.55
CA ALA A 66 -3.19 4.30 13.77
C ALA A 66 -1.70 4.66 13.66
N GLU A 67 -0.97 4.65 14.77
CA GLU A 67 0.47 4.92 14.79
C GLU A 67 1.26 3.90 13.95
N LYS A 68 0.90 2.62 14.03
CA LYS A 68 1.50 1.58 13.18
C LYS A 68 1.23 1.83 11.70
N ALA A 69 0.01 2.21 11.35
CA ALA A 69 -0.36 2.52 9.97
C ALA A 69 0.40 3.75 9.43
N ILE A 70 0.59 4.78 10.26
CA ILE A 70 1.39 5.97 9.93
C ILE A 70 2.84 5.56 9.66
N SER A 71 3.45 4.80 10.56
CA SER A 71 4.84 4.33 10.41
C SER A 71 5.03 3.52 9.12
N LEU A 72 4.12 2.59 8.82
CA LEU A 72 4.18 1.79 7.59
C LEU A 72 4.05 2.65 6.34
N ASN A 73 3.22 3.69 6.35
CA ASN A 73 3.09 4.62 5.23
C ASN A 73 4.40 5.39 4.99
N GLU A 74 5.07 5.83 6.06
CA GLU A 74 6.36 6.50 5.95
C GLU A 74 7.46 5.57 5.42
N GLN A 75 7.54 4.34 5.93
CA GLN A 75 8.49 3.34 5.46
C GLN A 75 8.29 3.04 3.98
N ARG A 76 7.04 2.87 3.54
CA ARG A 76 6.71 2.66 2.13
C ARG A 76 7.11 3.86 1.28
N LYS A 77 6.86 5.10 1.73
CA LYS A 77 7.27 6.32 1.02
C LYS A 77 8.78 6.37 0.84
N LYS A 78 9.55 6.08 1.89
CA LYS A 78 11.02 6.03 1.84
C LYS A 78 11.50 4.94 0.87
N ALA A 79 10.95 3.73 0.95
CA ALA A 79 11.32 2.63 0.06
C ALA A 79 11.04 2.95 -1.43
N ILE A 80 9.92 3.63 -1.72
CA ILE A 80 9.62 4.10 -3.07
C ILE A 80 10.64 5.16 -3.52
N GLN A 81 10.94 6.15 -2.69
CA GLN A 81 11.93 7.19 -3.00
C GLN A 81 13.31 6.59 -3.29
N GLU A 82 13.79 5.70 -2.41
CA GLU A 82 15.07 5.01 -2.58
C GLU A 82 15.11 4.21 -3.88
N ARG A 83 14.01 3.48 -4.18
CA ARG A 83 13.90 2.75 -5.44
C ARG A 83 13.96 3.67 -6.66
N GLU A 84 13.27 4.82 -6.61
CA GLU A 84 13.31 5.80 -7.71
C GLU A 84 14.70 6.39 -7.92
N GLU A 85 15.40 6.72 -6.84
CA GLU A 85 16.80 7.18 -6.89
C GLU A 85 17.71 6.12 -7.50
N ASN A 86 17.57 4.85 -7.10
CA ASN A 86 18.36 3.75 -7.65
C ASN A 86 18.04 3.48 -9.13
N LEU A 87 16.77 3.59 -9.54
CA LEU A 87 16.40 3.48 -10.96
C LEU A 87 17.00 4.61 -11.79
N LYS A 88 16.99 5.85 -11.28
CA LYS A 88 17.58 7.01 -11.98
C LYS A 88 19.08 6.87 -12.20
N LYS A 89 19.80 6.14 -11.33
CA LYS A 89 21.24 5.87 -11.47
C LYS A 89 21.57 4.86 -12.57
N VAL A 90 20.67 3.93 -12.87
CA VAL A 90 20.93 2.81 -13.79
C VAL A 90 20.29 3.02 -15.17
N LEU A 91 19.21 3.78 -15.24
CA LEU A 91 18.50 4.05 -16.50
C LEU A 91 19.05 5.30 -17.19
N THR A 92 19.00 5.31 -18.53
CA THR A 92 19.18 6.56 -19.27
C THR A 92 18.03 7.52 -19.00
N GLU A 93 18.25 8.82 -19.24
CA GLU A 93 17.21 9.83 -19.06
C GLU A 93 15.95 9.53 -19.91
N GLU A 94 16.16 9.08 -21.15
CA GLU A 94 15.07 8.69 -22.05
C GLU A 94 14.27 7.50 -21.49
N GLN A 95 14.95 6.45 -21.01
CA GLN A 95 14.32 5.28 -20.40
C GLN A 95 13.53 5.65 -19.13
N TYR A 96 14.11 6.52 -18.29
CA TYR A 96 13.46 6.99 -17.07
C TYR A 96 12.21 7.83 -17.37
N ASN A 97 12.29 8.73 -18.36
CA ASN A 97 11.15 9.54 -18.80
C ASN A 97 10.03 8.67 -19.39
N LYS A 98 10.36 7.64 -20.18
CA LYS A 98 9.40 6.65 -20.67
C LYS A 98 8.71 5.91 -19.52
N LEU A 99 9.48 5.42 -18.55
CA LEU A 99 8.94 4.75 -17.36
C LEU A 99 7.97 5.64 -16.57
N LYS A 100 8.33 6.92 -16.38
CA LYS A 100 7.48 7.92 -15.69
C LYS A 100 6.16 8.12 -16.43
N SER A 101 6.20 8.23 -17.76
CA SER A 101 5.01 8.36 -18.60
C SER A 101 4.10 7.13 -18.52
N GLU A 102 4.66 5.93 -18.61
CA GLU A 102 3.91 4.67 -18.51
C GLU A 102 3.23 4.51 -17.16
N ARG A 103 3.90 4.88 -16.06
CA ARG A 103 3.30 4.87 -14.72
C ARG A 103 2.13 5.86 -14.61
N LYS A 104 2.28 7.08 -15.15
CA LYS A 104 1.20 8.07 -15.19
C LYS A 104 -0.01 7.53 -15.97
N SER A 105 0.22 6.95 -17.14
CA SER A 105 -0.84 6.34 -17.96
C SER A 105 -1.56 5.20 -17.22
N ARG A 106 -0.80 4.29 -16.59
CA ARG A 106 -1.36 3.20 -15.78
C ARG A 106 -2.23 3.74 -14.64
N ARG A 107 -1.77 4.80 -13.96
CA ARG A 107 -2.51 5.43 -12.86
C ARG A 107 -3.84 6.01 -13.33
N GLU A 108 -3.87 6.71 -14.46
CA GLU A 108 -5.13 7.25 -15.01
C GLU A 108 -6.10 6.13 -15.41
N LYS A 109 -5.61 5.08 -16.09
CA LYS A 109 -6.43 3.90 -16.42
C LYS A 109 -7.03 3.24 -15.16
N LEU A 110 -6.26 3.14 -14.07
CA LEU A 110 -6.79 2.64 -12.80
C LEU A 110 -7.89 3.53 -12.22
N LYS A 111 -7.73 4.86 -12.28
CA LYS A 111 -8.75 5.81 -11.81
C LYS A 111 -10.05 5.68 -12.62
N GLU A 112 -9.95 5.58 -13.94
CA GLU A 112 -11.10 5.40 -14.82
C GLU A 112 -11.85 4.10 -14.50
N ARG A 113 -11.13 2.98 -14.34
CA ARG A 113 -11.72 1.69 -13.95
C ARG A 113 -12.42 1.76 -12.59
N ARG A 114 -11.85 2.46 -11.62
CA ARG A 114 -12.48 2.68 -10.30
C ARG A 114 -13.76 3.51 -10.41
N LYS A 115 -13.77 4.57 -11.22
CA LYS A 115 -14.97 5.39 -11.46
C LYS A 115 -16.07 4.58 -12.14
N ALA A 116 -15.73 3.77 -13.14
CA ALA A 116 -16.69 2.93 -13.84
C ALA A 116 -17.33 1.86 -12.94
N ARG A 117 -16.57 1.31 -11.98
CA ARG A 117 -17.09 0.33 -11.01
C ARG A 117 -18.01 0.94 -9.94
N ASN A 118 -17.86 2.22 -9.66
CA ASN A 118 -18.61 2.91 -8.61
C ASN A 118 -19.80 3.73 -9.17
N LYS A 119 -20.10 3.59 -10.47
CA LYS A 119 -21.32 4.06 -11.13
C LYS A 119 -22.30 2.90 -11.22
#